data_AF-A0A3N4VCJ1-F1
#
_entry.id   AF-A0A3N4VCJ1-F1
#
_cell.length_a   1.000
_cell.length_b   1.000
_cell.length_c   1.000
_cell.angle_alpha   90.00
_cell.angle_beta   90.00
_cell.angle_gamma   90.00
#
_symmetry.space_group_name_H-M   'P 1'
#
loop_
_entity.id
_entity.type
_entity.pdbx_description
1 polymer ?
#
loop_
_entity_poly.entity_id
_entity_poly.type
_entity_poly.pdbx_seq_one_letter_code
_entity_poly.pdbx_strand_id
1 'polypeptide(L)'
;MNLSARLRTAAPAALLAGLLVVSVAGCSSSGGGSGSDKAAGDSTSTPKSSEASGSSTQTKTEACSLIKDSVQKASSEMTASTTKISTDPEAAIAAIQKLSTAFQKTESQVTEPGAADVVKPAGEDLKAFAKAAQTIKSDPQGTLKKLQDLSPTMQKDFAAVGTYCS
;
A
#
# COMPACT_ATOMS: atom_id res chain seq x y z
N MET A 1 2.62 -50.65 20.41
CA MET A 1 3.18 -50.87 19.06
C MET A 1 4.07 -49.69 18.70
N ASN A 2 5.38 -49.98 18.72
CA ASN A 2 6.51 -49.37 18.01
C ASN A 2 6.65 -47.85 17.84
N LEU A 3 7.63 -47.31 18.60
CA LEU A 3 8.49 -46.19 18.24
C LEU A 3 9.36 -46.55 17.00
N SER A 4 9.48 -45.63 16.05
CA SER A 4 10.58 -45.52 15.08
C SER A 4 10.57 -44.07 14.55
N ALA A 5 11.34 -43.14 15.10
CA ALA A 5 12.78 -42.92 14.86
C ALA A 5 13.12 -42.70 13.38
N ARG A 6 13.24 -41.42 12.97
CA ARG A 6 14.32 -40.98 12.07
C ARG A 6 14.85 -39.61 12.51
N LEU A 7 16.14 -39.63 12.83
CA LEU A 7 16.99 -38.53 13.24
C LEU A 7 17.43 -37.64 12.05
N ARG A 8 17.47 -36.33 12.33
CA ARG A 8 18.58 -35.36 12.17
C ARG A 8 19.40 -35.28 10.86
N THR A 9 19.42 -34.05 10.34
CA THR A 9 20.58 -33.31 9.78
C THR A 9 20.25 -31.81 10.06
N ALA A 10 20.88 -31.02 10.96
CA ALA A 10 22.24 -30.45 11.00
C ALA A 10 22.70 -29.94 9.61
N ALA A 11 23.07 -28.69 9.30
CA ALA A 11 23.36 -27.40 9.98
C ALA A 11 23.39 -26.30 8.85
N PRO A 12 24.02 -25.10 8.93
CA PRO A 12 24.27 -24.10 9.98
C PRO A 12 23.80 -22.66 9.59
N ALA A 13 24.03 -21.70 10.50
CA ALA A 13 23.76 -20.26 10.40
C ALA A 13 24.57 -19.49 9.34
N ALA A 14 24.01 -18.37 8.83
CA ALA A 14 24.78 -17.21 8.37
C ALA A 14 23.93 -15.93 8.26
N LEU A 15 24.26 -14.95 9.11
CA LEU A 15 24.41 -13.52 8.81
C LEU A 15 23.40 -12.83 7.86
N LEU A 16 22.61 -11.91 8.41
CA LEU A 16 22.42 -10.59 7.79
C LEU A 16 22.28 -9.54 8.90
N ALA A 17 23.42 -8.95 9.24
CA ALA A 17 23.53 -7.68 9.93
C ALA A 17 23.40 -6.55 8.90
N GLY A 18 22.66 -5.49 9.24
CA GLY A 18 22.94 -4.14 8.76
C GLY A 18 21.86 -3.42 7.94
N LEU A 19 21.64 -2.16 8.36
CA LEU A 19 21.11 -1.01 7.61
C LEU A 19 19.57 -0.97 7.39
N LEU A 20 18.81 0.04 7.83
CA LEU A 20 19.03 1.50 7.75
C LEU A 20 18.36 2.25 8.92
N VAL A 21 19.10 3.20 9.48
CA VAL A 21 18.56 4.31 10.29
C VAL A 21 17.87 5.29 9.34
N VAL A 22 16.53 5.32 9.35
CA VAL A 22 15.78 6.43 8.73
C VAL A 22 15.91 7.63 9.67
N SER A 23 16.86 8.51 9.32
CA SER A 23 16.95 9.83 9.92
C SER A 23 15.80 10.67 9.36
N VAL A 24 14.79 10.93 10.19
CA VAL A 24 13.78 11.95 9.92
C VAL A 24 14.48 13.30 9.99
N ALA A 25 15.01 13.77 8.86
CA ALA A 25 15.38 15.16 8.71
C ALA A 25 14.09 15.98 8.71
N GLY A 26 13.85 16.68 9.82
CA GLY A 26 12.81 17.69 9.92
C GLY A 26 13.03 18.79 8.90
N CYS A 27 12.06 18.99 8.02
CA CYS A 27 11.95 20.18 7.20
C CYS A 27 11.30 21.29 8.05
N SER A 28 12.09 21.94 8.90
CA SER A 28 11.78 23.27 9.44
C SER A 28 12.52 24.29 8.59
N SER A 29 11.88 24.80 7.52
CA SER A 29 12.32 26.04 6.87
C SER A 29 11.59 27.21 7.51
N SER A 30 12.17 27.71 8.60
CA SER A 30 11.94 29.05 9.15
C SER A 30 13.01 29.98 8.60
N GLY A 31 12.64 31.13 8.07
CA GLY A 31 13.60 32.13 7.61
C GLY A 31 12.96 33.29 6.85
N GLY A 32 12.35 34.22 7.58
CA GLY A 32 12.05 35.54 7.06
C GLY A 32 13.33 36.35 6.87
N GLY A 33 13.48 36.97 5.70
CA GLY A 33 14.58 37.88 5.38
C GLY A 33 14.02 39.09 4.64
N SER A 34 14.03 40.23 5.32
CA SER A 34 13.71 41.55 4.79
C SER A 34 14.97 42.14 4.14
N GLY A 35 14.85 42.66 2.92
CA GLY A 35 15.94 43.33 2.21
C GLY A 35 15.48 43.90 0.86
N SER A 36 15.42 45.23 0.79
CA SER A 36 15.06 46.03 -0.38
C SER A 36 16.19 46.14 -1.41
N ASP A 37 15.82 46.65 -2.60
CA ASP A 37 16.64 47.33 -3.62
C ASP A 37 16.90 46.63 -4.98
N LYS A 38 15.94 46.84 -5.90
CA LYS A 38 16.01 47.62 -7.15
C LYS A 38 16.96 47.22 -8.31
N ALA A 39 16.29 47.05 -9.48
CA ALA A 39 16.64 47.39 -10.87
C ALA A 39 17.04 46.28 -11.88
N ALA A 40 16.13 46.15 -12.86
CA ALA A 40 16.33 46.01 -14.31
C ALA A 40 17.19 44.86 -14.85
N GLY A 41 16.51 43.94 -15.55
CA GLY A 41 17.15 42.93 -16.40
C GLY A 41 16.09 42.15 -17.18
N ASP A 42 15.72 42.68 -18.33
CA ASP A 42 14.98 42.00 -19.39
C ASP A 42 15.67 40.68 -19.78
N SER A 43 14.95 39.57 -19.66
CA SER A 43 15.14 38.37 -20.48
C SER A 43 13.97 37.43 -20.25
N THR A 44 12.97 37.64 -21.08
CA THR A 44 11.93 36.68 -21.43
C THR A 44 12.54 35.31 -21.70
N SER A 45 12.20 34.33 -20.88
CA SER A 45 12.29 32.90 -21.19
C SER A 45 11.21 32.18 -20.39
N THR A 46 9.96 32.51 -20.73
CA THR A 46 8.82 31.62 -20.49
C THR A 46 9.15 30.27 -21.13
N PRO A 47 9.19 29.15 -20.38
CA PRO A 47 9.19 27.84 -21.02
C PRO A 47 7.86 27.71 -21.76
N LYS A 48 7.99 27.74 -23.08
CA LYS A 48 7.00 27.43 -24.10
C LYS A 48 6.15 26.24 -23.66
N SER A 49 4.85 26.49 -23.46
CA SER A 49 3.81 25.46 -23.54
C SER A 49 4.09 24.58 -24.74
N SER A 50 4.44 23.33 -24.49
CA SER A 50 4.13 22.27 -25.44
C SER A 50 2.75 21.77 -25.05
N GLU A 51 1.73 22.23 -25.77
CA GLU A 51 0.49 21.49 -25.89
C GLU A 51 0.84 20.12 -26.48
N ALA A 52 0.85 19.10 -25.62
CA ALA A 52 0.51 17.76 -26.04
C ALA A 52 -0.99 17.60 -25.75
N SER A 53 -1.79 17.56 -26.81
CA SER A 53 -3.13 16.96 -26.72
C SER A 53 -2.96 15.53 -26.19
N GLY A 54 -3.39 15.33 -24.95
CA GLY A 54 -3.39 14.04 -24.27
C GLY A 54 -3.85 14.32 -22.85
N SER A 55 -4.98 13.72 -22.42
CA SER A 55 -5.52 13.83 -21.07
C SER A 55 -4.39 13.97 -20.06
N SER A 56 -4.38 15.05 -19.28
CA SER A 56 -3.42 15.30 -18.21
C SER A 56 -3.36 14.07 -17.31
N THR A 57 -2.44 13.17 -17.64
CA THR A 57 -2.31 11.89 -16.99
C THR A 57 -1.55 12.17 -15.72
N GLN A 58 -2.09 11.66 -14.61
CA GLN A 58 -1.50 11.83 -13.29
C GLN A 58 0.00 11.51 -13.32
N THR A 59 0.81 12.28 -12.60
CA THR A 59 2.24 11.96 -12.46
C THR A 59 2.43 10.75 -11.54
N LYS A 60 3.56 10.03 -11.69
CA LYS A 60 3.90 8.90 -10.81
C LYS A 60 3.83 9.29 -9.32
N THR A 61 4.32 10.48 -8.98
CA THR A 61 4.33 10.99 -7.59
C THR A 61 2.91 11.21 -7.06
N GLU A 62 2.02 11.81 -7.85
CA GLU A 62 0.63 12.00 -7.46
C GLU A 62 -0.10 10.67 -7.29
N ALA A 63 0.11 9.72 -8.21
CA ALA A 63 -0.45 8.37 -8.13
C ALA A 63 -0.01 7.66 -6.85
N CYS A 64 1.30 7.67 -6.60
CA CYS A 64 1.87 7.04 -5.41
C CYS A 64 1.48 7.72 -4.10
N SER A 65 1.19 9.02 -4.10
CA SER A 65 0.63 9.70 -2.93
C SER A 65 -0.78 9.19 -2.62
N LEU A 66 -1.66 9.10 -3.63
CA LEU A 66 -3.02 8.55 -3.44
C LEU A 66 -2.99 7.12 -2.93
N ILE A 67 -2.12 6.29 -3.50
CA ILE A 67 -1.98 4.89 -3.11
C ILE A 67 -1.46 4.76 -1.68
N LYS A 68 -0.41 5.53 -1.31
CA LYS A 68 0.15 5.50 0.04
C LYS A 68 -0.86 5.92 1.09
N ASP A 69 -1.61 7.00 0.85
CA ASP A 69 -2.66 7.45 1.76
C ASP A 69 -3.75 6.39 1.95
N SER A 70 -4.13 5.71 0.87
CA SER A 70 -5.09 4.62 0.89
C SER A 70 -4.56 3.43 1.69
N VAL A 71 -3.32 3.00 1.44
CA VAL A 71 -2.68 1.87 2.14
C VAL A 71 -2.43 2.17 3.63
N GLN A 72 -2.11 3.40 4.01
CA GLN A 72 -1.93 3.76 5.42
C GLN A 72 -3.26 3.75 6.19
N LYS A 73 -4.33 4.31 5.60
CA LYS A 73 -5.68 4.22 6.16
C LYS A 73 -6.12 2.77 6.27
N ALA A 74 -5.90 2.00 5.20
CA ALA A 74 -6.17 0.57 5.13
C ALA A 74 -5.50 -0.22 6.25
N SER A 75 -4.19 -0.04 6.43
CA SER A 75 -3.41 -0.77 7.43
C SER A 75 -3.89 -0.46 8.85
N SER A 76 -4.23 0.80 9.12
CA SER A 76 -4.77 1.24 10.42
C SER A 76 -6.14 0.60 10.69
N GLU A 77 -7.04 0.63 9.71
CA GLU A 77 -8.37 0.02 9.83
C GLU A 77 -8.30 -1.52 9.91
N MET A 78 -7.44 -2.16 9.12
CA MET A 78 -7.25 -3.60 9.12
C MET A 78 -6.71 -4.09 10.46
N THR A 79 -5.68 -3.43 11.01
CA THR A 79 -5.12 -3.77 12.34
C THR A 79 -6.19 -3.65 13.43
N ALA A 80 -6.99 -2.58 13.40
CA ALA A 80 -8.10 -2.39 14.33
C ALA A 80 -9.22 -3.44 14.16
N SER A 81 -9.30 -4.09 13.00
CA SER A 81 -10.34 -5.06 12.65
C SER A 81 -9.91 -6.49 12.94
N THR A 82 -8.67 -6.84 12.64
CA THR A 82 -8.09 -8.16 12.95
C THR A 82 -8.04 -8.40 14.46
N THR A 83 -7.76 -7.36 15.26
CA THR A 83 -7.82 -7.46 16.72
C THR A 83 -9.23 -7.72 17.25
N LYS A 84 -10.27 -7.32 16.49
CA LYS A 84 -11.67 -7.52 16.85
C LYS A 84 -12.31 -8.76 16.23
N ILE A 85 -11.68 -9.44 15.27
CA ILE A 85 -12.32 -10.53 14.51
C ILE A 85 -12.81 -11.68 15.41
N SER A 86 -12.12 -11.94 16.52
CA SER A 86 -12.49 -12.97 17.50
C SER A 86 -13.61 -12.54 18.45
N THR A 87 -13.81 -11.24 18.66
CA THR A 87 -14.79 -10.69 19.61
C THR A 87 -16.02 -10.09 18.92
N ASP A 88 -15.85 -9.57 17.71
CA ASP A 88 -16.84 -8.92 16.87
C ASP A 88 -16.49 -9.17 15.38
N PRO A 89 -16.83 -10.37 14.86
CA PRO A 89 -16.55 -10.71 13.47
C PRO A 89 -17.34 -9.82 12.49
N GLU A 90 -18.49 -9.27 12.88
CA GLU A 90 -19.26 -8.38 11.99
C GLU A 90 -18.55 -7.05 11.77
N ALA A 91 -18.07 -6.42 12.85
CA ALA A 91 -17.30 -5.19 12.73
C ALA A 91 -16.03 -5.40 11.91
N ALA A 92 -15.36 -6.55 12.10
CA ALA A 92 -14.16 -6.90 11.33
C ALA A 92 -14.47 -7.07 9.83
N ILE A 93 -15.53 -7.81 9.47
CA ILE A 93 -15.96 -7.95 8.07
C ILE A 93 -16.34 -6.60 7.47
N ALA A 94 -17.10 -5.78 8.19
CA ALA A 94 -17.53 -4.47 7.71
C ALA A 94 -16.33 -3.54 7.44
N ALA A 95 -15.30 -3.60 8.27
CA ALA A 95 -14.08 -2.84 8.07
C ALA A 95 -13.23 -3.35 6.89
N ILE A 96 -13.11 -4.68 6.71
CA ILE A 96 -12.46 -5.25 5.52
C ILE A 96 -13.19 -4.82 4.24
N GLN A 97 -14.53 -4.76 4.26
CA GLN A 97 -15.32 -4.26 3.13
C GLN A 97 -15.12 -2.77 2.86
N LYS A 98 -15.07 -1.95 3.92
CA LYS A 98 -14.77 -0.51 3.81
C LYS A 98 -13.40 -0.29 3.18
N LEU A 99 -12.41 -1.04 3.64
CA LEU A 99 -11.08 -1.05 3.07
C LEU A 99 -11.12 -1.42 1.58
N SER A 100 -11.70 -2.56 1.22
CA SER A 100 -11.84 -2.96 -0.19
C SER A 100 -12.49 -1.87 -1.05
N THR A 101 -13.50 -1.17 -0.51
CA THR A 101 -14.20 -0.09 -1.22
C THR A 101 -13.33 1.16 -1.36
N ALA A 102 -12.62 1.54 -0.30
CA ALA A 102 -11.70 2.69 -0.30
C ALA A 102 -10.56 2.48 -1.31
N PHE A 103 -10.01 1.26 -1.36
CA PHE A 103 -8.95 0.92 -2.29
C PHE A 103 -9.43 0.90 -3.75
N GLN A 104 -10.63 0.34 -4.03
CA GLN A 104 -11.24 0.42 -5.37
C GLN A 104 -11.52 1.86 -5.81
N LYS A 105 -11.86 2.74 -4.85
CA LYS A 105 -11.96 4.18 -5.15
C LYS A 105 -10.60 4.75 -5.53
N THR A 106 -9.53 4.41 -4.82
CA THR A 106 -8.16 4.81 -5.19
C THR A 106 -7.79 4.28 -6.58
N GLU A 107 -8.04 3.01 -6.87
CA GLU A 107 -7.83 2.40 -8.19
C GLU A 107 -8.51 3.21 -9.30
N SER A 108 -9.77 3.62 -9.11
CA SER A 108 -10.51 4.44 -10.08
C SER A 108 -9.97 5.87 -10.26
N GLN A 109 -9.17 6.36 -9.30
CA GLN A 109 -8.55 7.69 -9.34
C GLN A 109 -7.12 7.67 -9.89
N VAL A 110 -6.48 6.50 -9.91
CA VAL A 110 -5.14 6.32 -10.46
C VAL A 110 -5.26 6.27 -11.98
N THR A 111 -4.78 7.32 -12.65
CA THR A 111 -4.78 7.40 -14.11
C THR A 111 -3.41 7.19 -14.72
N GLU A 112 -2.35 7.20 -13.89
CA GLU A 112 -0.99 6.90 -14.31
C GLU A 112 -0.87 5.41 -14.66
N PRO A 113 -0.51 5.03 -15.91
CA PRO A 113 -0.58 3.65 -16.37
C PRO A 113 0.24 2.66 -15.53
N GLY A 114 1.47 3.01 -15.16
CA GLY A 114 2.34 2.13 -14.37
C GLY A 114 1.79 1.87 -12.97
N ALA A 115 1.24 2.91 -12.33
CA ALA A 115 0.54 2.80 -11.05
C ALA A 115 -0.76 1.97 -11.18
N ALA A 116 -1.53 2.17 -12.24
CA ALA A 116 -2.78 1.44 -12.47
C ALA A 116 -2.51 -0.07 -12.63
N ASP A 117 -1.44 -0.44 -13.37
CA ASP A 117 -1.06 -1.84 -13.59
C ASP A 117 -0.66 -2.57 -12.31
N VAL A 118 -0.07 -1.88 -11.32
CA VAL A 118 0.30 -2.48 -10.03
C VAL A 118 -0.81 -2.40 -8.99
N VAL A 119 -1.68 -1.39 -9.05
CA VAL A 119 -2.80 -1.22 -8.10
C VAL A 119 -3.95 -2.15 -8.40
N LYS A 120 -4.25 -2.41 -9.68
CA LYS A 120 -5.39 -3.24 -10.07
C LYS A 120 -5.33 -4.68 -9.49
N PRO A 121 -4.22 -5.43 -9.59
CA PRO A 121 -4.10 -6.75 -8.96
C PRO A 121 -4.33 -6.69 -7.43
N ALA A 122 -3.73 -5.70 -6.75
CA ALA A 122 -3.93 -5.49 -5.32
C ALA A 122 -5.41 -5.22 -4.97
N GLY A 123 -6.13 -4.50 -5.84
CA GLY A 123 -7.56 -4.22 -5.67
C GLY A 123 -8.43 -5.46 -5.87
N GLU A 124 -8.11 -6.29 -6.86
CA GLU A 124 -8.79 -7.57 -7.12
C GLU A 124 -8.59 -8.55 -5.96
N ASP A 125 -7.37 -8.67 -5.45
CA ASP A 125 -7.03 -9.50 -4.29
C ASP A 125 -7.74 -9.05 -3.02
N LEU A 126 -7.75 -7.74 -2.76
CA LEU A 126 -8.44 -7.18 -1.60
C LEU A 126 -9.95 -7.40 -1.67
N LYS A 127 -10.53 -7.31 -2.87
CA LYS A 127 -11.94 -7.64 -3.12
C LYS A 127 -12.22 -9.13 -2.90
N ALA A 128 -11.33 -10.02 -3.34
CA ALA A 128 -11.44 -11.45 -3.10
C ALA A 128 -11.36 -11.76 -1.60
N PHE A 129 -10.45 -11.10 -0.88
CA PHE A 129 -10.29 -11.22 0.57
C PHE A 129 -11.56 -10.76 1.31
N ALA A 130 -12.11 -9.60 0.95
CA ALA A 130 -13.35 -9.09 1.52
C ALA A 130 -14.55 -10.03 1.27
N LYS A 131 -14.64 -10.60 0.06
CA LYS A 131 -15.68 -11.57 -0.29
C LYS A 131 -15.54 -12.88 0.49
N ALA A 132 -14.32 -13.36 0.72
CA ALA A 132 -14.08 -14.53 1.56
C ALA A 132 -14.43 -14.27 3.04
N ALA A 133 -14.12 -13.07 3.55
CA ALA A 133 -14.45 -12.69 4.92
C ALA A 133 -15.96 -12.69 5.19
N GLN A 134 -16.79 -12.34 4.21
CA GLN A 134 -18.25 -12.39 4.33
C GLN A 134 -18.80 -13.78 4.66
N THR A 135 -18.08 -14.85 4.32
CA THR A 135 -18.56 -16.22 4.56
C THR A 135 -18.22 -16.76 5.95
N ILE A 136 -17.52 -15.98 6.80
CA ILE A 136 -17.01 -16.48 8.09
C ILE A 136 -18.11 -16.92 9.06
N LYS A 137 -19.32 -16.35 8.95
CA LYS A 137 -20.48 -16.74 9.77
C LYS A 137 -21.03 -18.11 9.40
N SER A 138 -21.00 -18.45 8.11
CA SER A 138 -21.59 -19.69 7.59
C SER A 138 -20.56 -20.82 7.46
N ASP A 139 -19.29 -20.47 7.28
CA ASP A 139 -18.18 -21.42 7.13
C ASP A 139 -16.87 -20.82 7.71
N PRO A 140 -16.72 -20.77 9.05
CA PRO A 140 -15.58 -20.14 9.68
C PRO A 140 -14.25 -20.83 9.32
N GLN A 141 -14.22 -22.17 9.29
CA GLN A 141 -13.00 -22.92 8.99
C GLN A 141 -12.60 -22.79 7.51
N GLY A 142 -13.54 -22.92 6.58
CA GLY A 142 -13.26 -22.74 5.16
C GLY A 142 -12.93 -21.29 4.81
N THR A 143 -13.56 -20.31 5.48
CA THR A 143 -13.16 -18.90 5.36
C THR A 143 -11.74 -18.67 5.84
N LEU A 144 -11.37 -19.12 7.04
CA LEU A 144 -10.02 -18.93 7.58
C LEU A 144 -8.96 -19.51 6.63
N LYS A 145 -9.22 -20.70 6.07
CA LYS A 145 -8.36 -21.30 5.06
C LYS A 145 -8.25 -20.45 3.79
N LYS A 146 -9.37 -19.97 3.24
CA LYS A 146 -9.35 -19.08 2.06
C LYS A 146 -8.61 -17.78 2.31
N LEU A 147 -8.78 -17.17 3.49
CA LEU A 147 -8.06 -15.95 3.87
C LEU A 147 -6.55 -16.21 3.99
N GLN A 148 -6.15 -17.36 4.54
CA GLN A 148 -4.74 -17.78 4.58
C GLN A 148 -4.18 -18.00 3.16
N ASP A 149 -4.94 -18.63 2.28
CA ASP A 149 -4.53 -18.92 0.89
C ASP A 149 -4.44 -17.61 0.05
N LEU A 150 -5.25 -16.58 0.34
CA LEU A 150 -5.22 -15.27 -0.32
C LEU A 150 -4.14 -14.31 0.24
N SER A 151 -3.76 -14.48 1.51
CA SER A 151 -2.80 -13.60 2.17
C SER A 151 -1.45 -13.44 1.43
N PRO A 152 -0.80 -14.49 0.90
CA PRO A 152 0.49 -14.31 0.22
C PRO A 152 0.37 -13.54 -1.11
N THR A 153 -0.72 -13.72 -1.85
CA THR A 153 -0.96 -12.97 -3.10
C THR A 153 -1.14 -11.49 -2.80
N MET A 154 -1.98 -11.19 -1.80
CA MET A 154 -2.20 -9.82 -1.34
C MET A 154 -0.89 -9.15 -0.86
N GLN A 155 -0.05 -9.87 -0.10
CA GLN A 155 1.26 -9.38 0.32
C GLN A 155 2.20 -9.10 -0.87
N LYS A 156 2.23 -10.00 -1.85
CA LYS A 156 3.01 -9.84 -3.08
C LYS A 156 2.57 -8.60 -3.87
N ASP A 157 1.27 -8.38 -4.00
CA ASP A 157 0.74 -7.27 -4.78
C ASP A 157 0.94 -5.92 -4.08
N PHE A 158 0.74 -5.86 -2.76
CA PHE A 158 1.11 -4.66 -1.99
C PHE A 158 2.63 -4.40 -1.99
N ALA A 159 3.47 -5.44 -2.04
CA ALA A 159 4.91 -5.27 -2.19
C ALA A 159 5.30 -4.74 -3.58
N ALA A 160 4.59 -5.16 -4.64
CA ALA A 160 4.77 -4.64 -5.99
C ALA A 160 4.40 -3.15 -6.06
N VAL A 161 3.28 -2.76 -5.45
CA VAL A 161 2.87 -1.36 -5.26
C VAL A 161 3.94 -0.58 -4.49
N GLY A 162 4.44 -1.14 -3.38
CA GLY A 162 5.50 -0.53 -2.57
C GLY A 162 6.79 -0.29 -3.36
N THR A 163 7.20 -1.29 -4.16
CA THR A 163 8.39 -1.22 -5.03
C THR A 163 8.22 -0.19 -6.15
N TYR A 164 7.01 -0.08 -6.70
CA TYR A 164 6.70 0.93 -7.70
C TYR A 164 6.78 2.34 -7.13
N CYS A 165 6.28 2.54 -5.90
CA CYS A 165 6.17 3.84 -5.24
C CYS A 165 7.35 4.23 -4.33
N SER A 166 8.41 3.42 -4.32
CA SER A 166 9.71 3.74 -3.72
C SER A 166 10.63 4.51 -4.66
#